data_AF-A0A7Z7IMQ4-F1
#
_entry.id   AF-A0A7Z7IMQ4-F1
#
_cell.length_a   1.000
_cell.length_b   1.000
_cell.length_c   1.000
_cell.angle_alpha   90.00
_cell.angle_beta   90.00
_cell.angle_gamma   90.00
#
_symmetry.space_group_name_H-M   'P 1'
#
loop_
_entity.id
_entity.type
_entity.pdbx_description
1 polymer ?
#
loop_
_entity_poly.entity_id
_entity_poly.type
_entity_poly.pdbx_seq_one_letter_code
_entity_poly.pdbx_strand_id
1 'polypeptide(L)' 'MKNITVSVSDDIYRLARIRAAELGKSVSALVAEYLNSLSEREAEFSRLEAKQRRVQNEIRQFRACDRLSRDEVHDRAVH' A
#
# COMPACT_ATOMS: atom_id res chain seq x y z
N MET A 1 -13.10 -19.35 -17.98
CA MET A 1 -11.89 -19.15 -17.16
C MET A 1 -10.67 -19.31 -18.05
N LYS A 2 -9.63 -18.49 -17.88
CA LYS A 2 -8.35 -18.67 -18.56
C LYS A 2 -7.37 -19.36 -17.59
N ASN A 3 -6.60 -20.32 -18.09
CA ASN A 3 -5.62 -21.04 -17.29
C ASN A 3 -4.25 -20.39 -17.46
N ILE A 4 -3.53 -20.23 -16.35
CA ILE A 4 -2.16 -19.70 -16.32
C ILE A 4 -1.29 -20.79 -15.71
N THR A 5 -0.22 -21.16 -16.40
CA THR A 5 0.81 -22.07 -15.88
C THR A 5 1.95 -21.23 -15.33
N VAL A 6 2.28 -21.42 -14.06
CA VAL A 6 3.37 -20.71 -13.38
C VAL A 6 4.33 -21.74 -12.82
N SER A 7 5.62 -21.60 -13.14
CA SER A 7 6.68 -22.37 -12.52
C SER A 7 7.08 -21.71 -11.20
N VAL A 8 7.04 -22.46 -10.12
CA VAL A 8 7.46 -22.04 -8.78
C VAL A 8 8.46 -23.04 -8.23
N SER A 9 9.37 -22.61 -7.38
CA SER A 9 10.24 -23.53 -6.63
C SER A 9 9.41 -24.40 -5.68
N ASP A 10 9.87 -25.63 -5.42
CA ASP A 10 9.19 -26.59 -4.54
C ASP A 10 8.92 -26.02 -3.13
N ASP A 11 9.83 -25.22 -2.58
CA ASP A 11 9.66 -24.58 -1.27
C ASP A 11 8.45 -23.62 -1.24
N ILE A 12 8.32 -22.80 -2.27
CA ILE A 12 7.20 -21.87 -2.42
C ILE A 12 5.89 -22.64 -2.62
N TYR A 13 5.91 -23.72 -3.42
CA TYR A 13 4.73 -24.56 -3.58
C TYR A 13 4.29 -25.20 -2.26
N ARG A 14 5.24 -25.69 -1.45
CA ARG A 14 4.98 -26.26 -0.13
C ARG A 14 4.37 -25.22 0.82
N LEU A 15 4.98 -24.05 0.92
CA LEU A 15 4.49 -22.96 1.76
C LEU A 15 3.08 -22.50 1.33
N ALA A 16 2.84 -22.38 0.03
CA ALA A 16 1.54 -22.01 -0.51
C ALA A 16 0.46 -23.05 -0.14
N ARG A 17 0.77 -24.35 -0.19
CA ARG A 17 -0.17 -25.40 0.26
C ARG A 17 -0.48 -25.32 1.75
N ILE A 18 0.53 -25.10 2.60
CA ILE A 18 0.32 -24.98 4.04
C ILE A 18 -0.60 -23.79 4.33
N ARG A 19 -0.30 -22.61 3.76
CA ARG A 19 -1.13 -21.41 3.91
C ARG A 19 -2.55 -21.58 3.37
N ALA A 20 -2.69 -22.23 2.22
CA ALA A 20 -4.00 -22.50 1.65
C ALA A 20 -4.84 -23.41 2.59
N ALA A 21 -4.21 -24.45 3.15
CA ALA A 21 -4.86 -25.35 4.11
C ALA A 21 -5.27 -24.64 5.41
N GLU A 22 -4.39 -23.80 5.98
CA GLU A 22 -4.70 -22.98 7.18
C GLU A 22 -5.93 -22.09 6.97
N LEU A 23 -6.11 -21.58 5.75
CA LEU A 23 -7.21 -20.70 5.37
C LEU A 23 -8.46 -21.46 4.87
N GLY A 24 -8.41 -22.79 4.78
CA GLY A 24 -9.49 -23.61 4.22
C GLY A 24 -9.72 -23.39 2.72
N LYS A 25 -8.70 -22.95 1.98
CA LYS A 25 -8.78 -22.62 0.55
C LYS A 25 -7.89 -23.53 -0.29
N SER A 26 -8.13 -23.55 -1.61
CA SER A 26 -7.19 -24.14 -2.56
C SER A 26 -6.05 -23.18 -2.87
N VAL A 27 -4.90 -23.70 -3.31
CA VAL A 27 -3.77 -22.87 -3.76
C VAL A 27 -4.18 -21.96 -4.91
N SER A 28 -4.99 -22.46 -5.86
CA SER A 28 -5.50 -21.66 -6.98
C SER A 28 -6.39 -20.50 -6.51
N ALA A 29 -7.23 -20.72 -5.49
CA ALA A 29 -8.04 -19.65 -4.90
C ALA A 29 -7.16 -18.60 -4.19
N LEU A 30 -6.14 -19.05 -3.44
CA LEU A 30 -5.18 -18.16 -2.78
C LEU A 30 -4.43 -17.28 -3.80
N VAL A 31 -3.98 -17.87 -4.92
CA VAL A 31 -3.30 -17.14 -5.99
C VAL A 31 -4.24 -16.15 -6.69
N ALA A 32 -5.49 -16.54 -6.96
CA ALA A 32 -6.47 -15.65 -7.57
C ALA A 32 -6.77 -14.43 -6.69
N GLU A 33 -6.96 -14.64 -5.38
CA GLU A 33 -7.15 -13.55 -4.42
C GLU A 33 -5.93 -12.63 -4.34
N TYR A 34 -4.73 -13.19 -4.34
CA TYR A 34 -3.50 -12.40 -4.35
C TYR A 34 -3.41 -11.52 -5.61
N LEU A 35 -3.65 -12.08 -6.80
CA LEU A 35 -3.64 -11.33 -8.06
C LEU A 35 -4.70 -10.20 -8.09
N ASN A 36 -5.89 -10.47 -7.53
CA ASN A 36 -6.91 -9.43 -7.38
C ASN A 36 -6.46 -8.31 -6.43
N SER A 37 -5.88 -8.67 -5.27
CA SER A 37 -5.38 -7.68 -4.30
C SER A 37 -4.27 -6.78 -4.87
N LEU A 38 -3.44 -7.29 -5.77
CA LEU A 38 -2.43 -6.48 -6.46
C LEU A 38 -3.10 -5.41 -7.35
N SER A 39 -4.17 -5.79 -8.05
CA SER A 39 -4.93 -4.87 -8.90
C SER A 39 -5.64 -3.80 -8.08
N GLU A 40 -6.23 -4.18 -6.94
CA GLU A 40 -6.88 -3.25 -6.02
C GLU A 40 -5.88 -2.28 -5.38
N ARG A 41 -4.70 -2.77 -5.00
CA ARG A 41 -3.65 -1.96 -4.37
C ARG A 41 -3.08 -0.92 -5.34
N GLU A 42 -2.87 -1.29 -6.60
CA GLU A 42 -2.44 -0.34 -7.64
C GLU A 42 -3.48 0.76 -7.89
N ALA A 43 -4.77 0.39 -7.88
CA ALA A 43 -5.87 1.36 -7.95
C ALA A 43 -5.94 2.27 -6.71
N GLU A 44 -5.71 1.74 -5.51
CA GLU A 44 -5.67 2.51 -4.26
C GLU A 44 -4.49 3.50 -4.25
N PHE A 45 -3.29 3.05 -4.63
CA PHE A 45 -2.13 3.93 -4.76
C PHE A 45 -2.40 5.07 -5.74
N SER A 46 -2.95 4.76 -6.91
CA SER A 46 -3.33 5.77 -7.92
C SER A 46 -4.36 6.76 -7.36
N ARG A 47 -5.34 6.28 -6.60
CA ARG A 47 -6.35 7.13 -5.94
C ARG A 47 -5.73 8.04 -4.87
N LEU A 48 -4.82 7.52 -4.06
CA LEU A 48 -4.12 8.28 -3.02
C LEU A 48 -3.21 9.36 -3.64
N GLU A 49 -2.49 9.03 -4.72
CA GLU A 49 -1.69 9.98 -5.47
C GLU A 49 -2.57 11.12 -6.05
N ALA A 50 -3.70 10.76 -6.65
CA ALA A 50 -4.64 11.76 -7.17
C ALA A 50 -5.19 12.67 -6.05
N LYS A 51 -5.49 12.11 -4.87
CA LYS A 51 -5.93 12.88 -3.70
C LYS A 51 -4.83 13.82 -3.22
N GLN A 52 -3.59 13.34 -3.13
CA GLN A 52 -2.43 14.15 -2.74
C GLN A 52 -2.23 15.32 -3.70
N ARG A 53 -2.27 15.07 -5.02
CA ARG A 53 -2.14 16.13 -6.03
C ARG A 53 -3.23 17.20 -5.89
N ARG A 54 -4.48 16.80 -5.62
CA ARG A 54 -5.58 17.76 -5.37
C ARG A 54 -5.30 18.64 -4.16
N VAL A 55 -4.96 18.03 -3.02
CA VAL A 55 -4.66 18.76 -1.77
C VAL A 55 -3.45 19.69 -1.96
N GLN A 56 -2.40 19.25 -2.65
CA GLN A 56 -1.25 20.10 -2.93
C GLN A 56 -1.59 21.28 -3.83
N ASN A 57 -2.44 21.09 -4.84
CA ASN A 57 -2.89 22.18 -5.71
C ASN A 57 -3.76 23.22 -4.99
N GLU A 58 -4.42 22.85 -3.88
CA GLU A 58 -5.14 23.81 -3.03
C GLU A 58 -4.19 24.73 -2.25
N ILE A 59 -2.94 24.32 -2.05
CA ILE A 59 -1.91 25.12 -1.37
C ILE A 59 -1.38 26.19 -2.34
N ARG A 60 -2.01 27.36 -2.33
CA ARG A 60 -1.57 28.52 -3.14
C ARG A 60 -0.32 29.20 -2.60
N GLN A 61 -0.16 29.20 -1.28
CA GLN A 61 0.99 29.78 -0.59
C GLN A 61 1.23 29.01 0.71
N PHE A 62 2.49 28.68 1.00
CA PHE A 62 2.90 28.03 2.23
C PHE A 62 3.95 28.89 2.92
N ARG A 63 3.72 29.26 4.18
CA ARG A 63 4.74 29.87 5.03
C ARG A 63 4.84 29.09 6.33
N ALA A 64 6.06 28.66 6.66
CA ALA A 64 6.31 27.89 7.88
C ALA A 64 5.96 28.69 9.16
N CYS A 65 6.10 30.02 9.11
CA CYS A 65 5.75 30.92 10.20
C CYS A 65 4.25 30.94 10.53
N ASP A 66 3.36 30.52 9.62
CA ASP A 66 1.92 30.44 9.88
C ASP A 66 1.57 29.26 10.80
N ARG A 67 2.49 28.28 10.93
CA ARG A 67 2.31 27.09 11.78
C ARG A 67 2.94 27.26 13.14
N LEU A 68 4.16 27.77 13.18
CA LEU A 68 4.90 28.02 14.41
C LEU A 68 5.78 29.24 14.17
N SER A 69 5.67 30.22 15.06
CA SER A 69 6.59 31.36 15.08
C SER A 69 8.00 30.88 15.47
N ARG A 70 8.99 31.71 15.14
CA ARG A 70 10.40 31.42 15.47
C ARG A 70 10.60 31.19 16.96
N ASP A 71 9.90 31.96 17.80
CA ASP A 71 10.02 31.90 19.25
C ASP A 71 9.48 30.57 19.79
N GLU A 72 8.32 30.12 19.28
CA GLU A 72 7.74 28.81 19.61
C GLU A 72 8.63 27.63 19.15
N VAL A 73 9.39 27.79 18.06
CA VAL A 73 10.35 26.76 17.61
C VAL A 73 11.53 26.70 18.58
N HIS A 74 12.03 27.85 19.03
CA HIS A 74 13.12 27.91 19.99
C HIS A 74 12.74 27.29 21.34
N ASP A 75 11.54 27.58 21.86
CA ASP A 75 11.08 27.02 23.14
C ASP A 75 10.92 25.49 23.08
N ARG A 76 10.49 24.95 21.94
CA ARG A 76 10.36 23.50 21.74
C ARG A 76 11.71 22.78 21.67
N ALA A 77 12.76 23.42 21.16
CA ALA A 77 14.09 22.81 21.03
C ALA A 77 14.86 22.78 22.37
N VAL A 78 14.38 23.51 23.38
CA VAL A 78 15.02 23.67 24.70
C VAL A 78 14.41 22.72 25.75
N HIS A 79 13.34 21.98 25.40
CA HIS A 79 12.75 20.90 26.19
C HIS A 79 13.16 19.51 25.66
#